data_AF-A0A2R6R0I3-F1
#
_entry.id   AF-A0A2R6R0I3-F1
#
_cell.length_a   1.000
_cell.length_b   1.000
_cell.length_c   1.000
_cell.angle_alpha   90.00
_cell.angle_beta   90.00
_cell.angle_gamma   90.00
#
_symmetry.space_group_name_H-M   'P 1'
#
loop_
_entity.id
_entity.type
_entity.pdbx_description
1 polymer ?
#
loop_
_entity_poly.entity_id
_entity_poly.type
_entity_poly.pdbx_seq_one_letter_code
_entity_poly.pdbx_strand_id
1 'polypeptide(L)'
;MYLFPRIHLPLKAMKAAEAAKTAPDAFYCRRLLNATGIVVVPGSGFGQVPGTWHFRCTILPQEDKIPAVVSRLTDFHKGFMDEFRD
;
A
#
# COMPACT_ATOMS: atom_id res chain seq x y z
N MET A 1 15.63 -6.85 7.31
CA MET A 1 15.39 -6.90 5.84
C MET A 1 14.02 -6.38 5.41
N TYR A 2 13.00 -6.42 6.27
CA TYR A 2 11.64 -6.00 5.93
C TYR A 2 11.17 -4.84 6.80
N LEU A 3 10.33 -4.00 6.23
CA LEU A 3 9.49 -3.05 6.95
C LEU A 3 8.03 -3.49 6.80
N PHE A 4 7.21 -3.16 7.79
CA PHE A 4 5.78 -3.49 7.79
C PHE A 4 4.91 -2.28 8.14
N PRO A 5 4.85 -1.24 7.27
CA PRO A 5 4.10 -0.03 7.57
C PRO A 5 2.61 -0.32 7.70
N ARG A 6 1.96 0.32 8.69
CA ARG A 6 0.51 0.39 8.80
C ARG A 6 -0.01 1.50 7.89
N ILE A 7 -1.07 1.21 7.13
CA ILE A 7 -1.79 2.19 6.32
C ILE A 7 -3.19 2.41 6.90
N HIS A 8 -3.55 3.68 7.09
CA HIS A 8 -4.87 4.09 7.55
C HIS A 8 -5.73 4.37 6.33
N LEU A 9 -6.47 3.35 5.87
CA LEU A 9 -7.29 3.45 4.68
C LEU A 9 -8.64 4.12 4.99
N PRO A 10 -9.05 5.16 4.23
CA PRO A 10 -10.37 5.76 4.36
C PRO A 10 -11.51 4.77 4.11
N LEU A 11 -12.71 5.06 4.64
CA LEU A 11 -13.89 4.20 4.44
C LEU A 11 -14.23 4.04 2.95
N LYS A 12 -14.08 5.10 2.15
CA LYS A 12 -14.30 5.07 0.70
C LYS A 12 -13.36 4.08 0.00
N ALA A 13 -12.08 4.03 0.40
CA ALA A 13 -11.12 3.07 -0.13
C ALA A 13 -11.48 1.62 0.27
N MET A 14 -11.91 1.41 1.52
CA MET A 14 -12.33 0.09 1.98
C MET A 14 -13.57 -0.42 1.24
N LYS A 15 -14.57 0.45 1.00
CA LYS A 15 -15.75 0.13 0.17
C LYS A 15 -15.38 -0.20 -1.28
N ALA A 16 -14.43 0.54 -1.87
CA ALA A 16 -13.94 0.26 -3.21
C ALA A 16 -13.21 -1.10 -3.30
N ALA A 17 -12.44 -1.45 -2.27
CA ALA A 17 -11.80 -2.77 -2.16
C ALA A 17 -12.83 -3.89 -2.05
N GLU A 18 -13.88 -3.70 -1.24
CA GLU A 18 -15.00 -4.64 -1.09
C GLU A 18 -15.74 -4.85 -2.43
N ALA A 19 -16.06 -3.76 -3.14
CA ALA A 19 -16.67 -3.83 -4.48
C ALA A 19 -15.78 -4.58 -5.48
N ALA A 20 -14.46 -4.44 -5.35
CA ALA A 20 -13.47 -5.18 -6.14
C ALA A 20 -13.17 -6.60 -5.61
N LYS A 21 -13.94 -7.09 -4.62
CA LYS A 21 -13.82 -8.41 -3.99
C LYS A 21 -12.40 -8.72 -3.52
N THR A 22 -11.74 -7.75 -2.90
CA THR A 22 -10.35 -7.90 -2.43
C THR A 22 -10.16 -7.25 -1.06
N ALA A 23 -9.17 -7.70 -0.30
CA ALA A 23 -8.82 -7.08 0.98
C ALA A 23 -8.35 -5.62 0.75
N PRO A 24 -8.65 -4.67 1.66
CA PRO A 24 -8.24 -3.27 1.53
C PRO A 24 -6.74 -3.05 1.31
N ASP A 25 -5.88 -3.80 2.00
CA ASP A 25 -4.43 -3.73 1.76
C ASP A 25 -4.02 -4.30 0.40
N ALA A 26 -4.62 -5.41 -0.04
CA ALA A 26 -4.39 -5.99 -1.36
C ALA A 26 -4.84 -5.04 -2.48
N PHE A 27 -5.96 -4.34 -2.28
CA PHE A 27 -6.42 -3.28 -3.18
C PHE A 27 -5.37 -2.17 -3.31
N TYR A 28 -4.89 -1.65 -2.18
CA TYR A 28 -3.85 -0.63 -2.13
C TYR A 28 -2.56 -1.10 -2.82
N CYS A 29 -2.08 -2.30 -2.50
CA CYS A 29 -0.85 -2.88 -3.07
C CYS A 29 -0.96 -3.06 -4.59
N ARG A 30 -2.12 -3.52 -5.09
CA ARG A 30 -2.35 -3.67 -6.53
C ARG A 30 -2.38 -2.32 -7.25
N ARG A 31 -2.99 -1.29 -6.64
CA ARG A 31 -3.00 0.08 -7.17
C ARG A 31 -1.59 0.67 -7.20
N LEU A 32 -0.79 0.46 -6.15
CA LEU A 32 0.61 0.88 -6.07
C LEU A 32 1.43 0.25 -7.20
N LEU A 33 1.29 -1.06 -7.40
CA LEU A 33 1.96 -1.79 -8.47
C LEU A 33 1.61 -1.20 -9.84
N ASN A 34 0.32 -1.03 -10.14
CA ASN A 34 -0.13 -0.54 -11.44
C ASN A 34 0.34 0.89 -11.73
N ALA A 35 0.44 1.74 -10.70
CA ALA A 35 0.83 3.14 -10.86
C ALA A 35 2.35 3.34 -10.93
N THR A 36 3.15 2.52 -10.23
CA THR A 36 4.57 2.81 -9.98
C THR A 36 5.53 1.69 -10.41
N GLY A 37 5.02 0.48 -10.65
CA GLY A 37 5.81 -0.73 -10.84
C GLY A 37 6.40 -1.30 -9.54
N ILE A 38 6.13 -0.70 -8.37
CA ILE A 38 6.66 -1.17 -7.09
C ILE A 38 5.83 -2.36 -6.59
N VAL A 39 6.49 -3.50 -6.40
CA VAL A 39 5.88 -4.70 -5.82
C VAL A 39 6.06 -4.71 -4.31
N VAL A 40 4.96 -4.82 -3.58
CA VAL A 40 4.91 -5.03 -2.13
C VAL A 40 3.96 -6.18 -1.82
N VAL A 41 4.04 -6.75 -0.62
CA VAL A 41 3.16 -7.86 -0.20
C VAL A 41 2.09 -7.34 0.75
N PRO A 42 0.78 -7.57 0.52
CA PRO A 42 -0.27 -7.10 1.41
C PRO A 42 -0.24 -7.82 2.77
N GLY A 43 -0.60 -7.09 3.83
CA GLY A 43 -0.61 -7.58 5.21
C GLY A 43 -1.58 -8.74 5.46
N SER A 44 -2.68 -8.80 4.71
CA SER A 44 -3.71 -9.83 4.77
C SER A 44 -3.17 -11.24 4.54
N GLY A 45 -2.06 -11.39 3.81
CA GLY A 45 -1.39 -12.69 3.64
C GLY A 45 -0.58 -13.17 4.86
N PHE A 46 -0.33 -12.31 5.86
CA PHE A 46 0.48 -12.63 7.03
C PHE A 46 -0.33 -12.79 8.33
N GLY A 47 -1.61 -12.44 8.29
CA GLY A 47 -2.40 -12.18 9.50
C GLY A 47 -2.09 -10.80 10.07
N GLN A 48 -3.13 -10.10 10.51
CA GLN A 48 -3.03 -8.78 11.13
C GLN A 48 -4.21 -8.55 12.06
N VAL A 49 -4.07 -7.61 12.99
CA VAL A 49 -5.15 -7.26 13.92
C VAL A 49 -6.38 -6.81 13.13
N PRO A 50 -7.59 -7.31 13.43
CA PRO A 50 -8.81 -6.88 12.73
C PRO A 50 -8.97 -5.36 12.71
N GLY A 51 -9.34 -4.81 11.55
CA GLY A 51 -9.47 -3.36 11.35
C GLY A 51 -8.14 -2.61 11.13
N THR A 52 -7.01 -3.33 11.08
CA THR A 52 -5.71 -2.77 10.70
C THR A 52 -5.27 -3.31 9.34
N TRP A 53 -4.51 -2.49 8.60
CA TRP A 53 -4.06 -2.79 7.25
C TRP A 53 -2.59 -2.45 7.12
N HIS A 54 -1.82 -3.34 6.50
CA HIS A 54 -0.38 -3.21 6.36
C HIS A 54 0.09 -3.65 4.99
N PHE A 55 1.34 -3.36 4.67
CA PHE A 55 2.06 -4.02 3.60
C PHE A 55 3.51 -4.28 4.02
N ARG A 56 4.15 -5.28 3.41
CA ARG A 56 5.59 -5.55 3.59
C ARG A 56 6.36 -4.96 2.43
N CYS A 57 7.42 -4.20 2.73
CA CYS A 57 8.43 -3.82 1.75
C CYS A 57 9.84 -4.21 2.21
N THR A 58 10.79 -4.22 1.28
CA THR A 58 12.18 -4.58 1.52
C THR A 58 13.08 -3.35 1.54
N ILE A 59 14.10 -3.36 2.39
CA ILE A 59 15.20 -2.37 2.39
C ILE A 59 16.43 -2.88 1.62
N LEU A 60 16.22 -3.80 0.68
CA LEU A 60 17.26 -4.42 -0.14
C LEU A 60 17.65 -3.64 -1.42
N PRO A 61 16.86 -2.69 -1.96
CA PRO A 61 17.35 -1.84 -3.04
C PRO A 61 18.67 -1.16 -2.66
N GLN A 62 19.50 -0.89 -3.66
CA GLN A 62 20.71 -0.10 -3.47
C GLN A 62 20.36 1.26 -2.86
N GLU A 63 21.20 1.76 -1.96
CA GLU A 63 20.90 2.94 -1.13
C GLU A 63 20.62 4.20 -1.97
N ASP A 64 21.33 4.35 -3.09
CA ASP A 64 21.14 5.40 -4.08
C ASP A 64 19.77 5.34 -4.80
N LYS A 65 19.15 4.16 -4.86
CA LYS A 65 17.82 3.95 -5.47
C LYS A 65 16.67 4.14 -4.48
N ILE A 66 16.94 4.09 -3.16
CA ILE A 66 15.91 4.23 -2.13
C ILE A 66 15.15 5.57 -2.26
N PRO A 67 15.80 6.74 -2.46
CA PRO A 67 15.09 8.01 -2.60
C PRO A 67 14.06 8.00 -3.75
N ALA A 68 14.39 7.39 -4.89
CA ALA A 68 13.48 7.31 -6.03
C ALA A 68 12.26 6.42 -5.74
N VAL A 69 12.46 5.30 -5.03
CA VAL A 69 11.37 4.41 -4.59
C VAL A 69 10.47 5.14 -3.59
N VAL A 70 11.05 5.84 -2.62
CA VAL A 70 10.33 6.61 -1.61
C VAL A 70 9.50 7.73 -2.24
N SER A 71 10.04 8.45 -3.23
CA SER A 71 9.30 9.50 -3.95
C SER A 71 8.07 8.91 -4.66
N ARG A 72 8.26 7.85 -5.46
CA ARG A 72 7.16 7.21 -6.19
C ARG A 72 6.07 6.67 -5.25
N LEU A 73 6.47 6.06 -4.13
CA LEU A 73 5.54 5.58 -3.12
C LEU A 73 4.78 6.74 -2.46
N THR A 74 5.47 7.84 -2.17
CA THR A 74 4.88 9.04 -1.57
C THR A 74 3.86 9.69 -2.50
N ASP A 75 4.21 9.87 -3.77
CA ASP A 75 3.33 10.50 -4.77
C ASP A 75 2.10 9.64 -5.01
N PHE A 76 2.29 8.31 -5.14
CA PHE A 76 1.18 7.37 -5.19
C PHE A 76 0.29 7.46 -3.95
N HIS A 77 0.87 7.44 -2.76
CA HIS A 77 0.11 7.45 -1.51
C HIS A 77 -0.73 8.73 -1.38
N LYS A 78 -0.16 9.90 -1.71
CA LYS A 78 -0.87 11.18 -1.71
C LYS A 78 -2.04 11.15 -2.69
N GLY A 79 -1.79 10.75 -3.95
CA GLY A 79 -2.84 10.68 -4.96
C GLY A 79 -3.95 9.67 -4.61
N PHE A 80 -3.59 8.51 -4.06
CA PHE A 80 -4.56 7.54 -3.55
C PHE A 80 -5.41 8.16 -2.43
N MET A 81 -4.77 8.85 -1.48
CA MET A 81 -5.50 9.52 -0.41
C MET A 81 -6.35 10.68 -0.93
N ASP A 82 -5.95 11.42 -1.95
CA ASP A 82 -6.78 12.47 -2.57
C ASP A 82 -8.04 11.90 -3.23
N GLU A 83 -7.94 10.72 -3.85
CA GLU A 83 -9.08 10.03 -4.48
C GLU A 83 -10.10 9.52 -3.43
N PHE A 84 -9.61 9.08 -2.27
CA PHE A 84 -10.41 8.34 -1.29
C PHE A 84 -10.66 9.06 0.04
N ARG A 85 -9.99 10.18 0.33
CA ARG A 85 -10.28 10.97 1.53
C ARG A 85 -11.68 11.56 1.45
N ASP A 86 -12.30 11.67 2.62
CA ASP A 86 -13.54 12.42 2.82
C ASP A 86 -13.23 13.92 2.90
#